data_AF-A0A8K1IKY7-F1
#
_entry.id   AF-A0A8K1IKY7-F1
#
_cell.length_a   1.000
_cell.length_b   1.000
_cell.length_c   1.000
_cell.angle_alpha   90.00
_cell.angle_beta   90.00
_cell.angle_gamma   90.00
#
_symmetry.space_group_name_H-M   'P 1'
#
loop_
_entity.id
_entity.type
_entity.pdbx_description
1 polymer ?
#
loop_
_entity_poly.entity_id
_entity_poly.type
_entity_poly.pdbx_seq_one_letter_code
_entity_poly.pdbx_strand_id
1 'polypeptide(L)'
;LGFCLVIQIVTGVTLAMHYNPSVLEAFNSVEHIMRDVNNGWLIRYLHSNTASAFFFIVYLHVGRGLYYGSYKAPRTLVWTIGTIILVLMMATAFLGYVLPYGQMSLWGATVITNLMSAIPWVGQDIVEFLWGGFSVNNATLNRFFALHFVLPFVLAALALMHLIAL
;
A
#
# COMPACT_ATOMS: atom_id res chain seq x y z
N LEU A 1 9.25 11.40 5.25
CA LEU A 1 9.03 9.93 5.16
C LEU A 1 8.49 9.37 6.46
N GLY A 2 9.22 9.40 7.59
CA GLY A 2 8.70 8.93 8.88
C GLY A 2 7.37 9.59 9.30
N PHE A 3 7.26 10.91 9.13
CA PHE A 3 6.00 11.64 9.36
C PHE A 3 4.85 11.17 8.46
N CYS A 4 5.11 10.94 7.17
CA CYS A 4 4.11 10.38 6.25
C CYS A 4 3.64 9.00 6.71
N LEU A 5 4.56 8.14 7.16
CA LEU A 5 4.23 6.81 7.68
C LEU A 5 3.31 6.90 8.91
N VAL A 6 3.60 7.80 9.85
CA VAL A 6 2.74 8.01 11.03
C VAL A 6 1.35 8.49 10.63
N ILE A 7 1.25 9.47 9.73
CA ILE A 7 -0.05 9.93 9.21
C ILE A 7 -0.81 8.76 8.58
N GLN A 8 -0.15 7.96 7.74
CA GLN A 8 -0.79 6.84 7.05
C GLN A 8 -1.34 5.79 8.03
N ILE A 9 -0.58 5.44 9.06
CA ILE A 9 -1.02 4.46 10.06
C ILE A 9 -2.20 5.03 10.87
N VAL A 10 -2.09 6.26 11.38
CA VAL A 10 -3.14 6.86 12.22
C VAL A 10 -4.44 7.04 11.42
N THR A 11 -4.35 7.63 10.23
CA THR A 11 -5.53 7.82 9.38
C THR A 11 -6.09 6.50 8.88
N GLY A 12 -5.24 5.53 8.51
CA GLY A 12 -5.66 4.21 8.05
C GLY A 12 -6.40 3.41 9.12
N VAL A 13 -5.88 3.38 10.36
CA VAL A 13 -6.57 2.75 11.50
C VAL A 13 -7.92 3.42 11.78
N THR A 14 -7.97 4.76 11.71
CA THR A 14 -9.22 5.51 11.89
C THR A 14 -10.25 5.19 10.81
N LEU A 15 -9.83 5.12 9.55
CA LEU A 15 -10.71 4.75 8.42
C LEU A 15 -11.19 3.30 8.54
N ALA A 16 -10.33 2.39 8.98
CA ALA A 16 -10.65 0.97 9.16
C ALA A 16 -11.77 0.73 10.18
N MET A 17 -11.97 1.62 11.16
CA MET A 17 -13.08 1.53 12.11
C MET A 17 -14.47 1.71 11.46
N HIS A 18 -14.53 2.26 10.25
CA HIS A 18 -15.76 2.58 9.52
C HIS A 18 -15.85 1.91 8.14
N TYR A 19 -14.84 1.14 7.73
CA TYR A 19 -14.76 0.52 6.40
C TYR A 19 -15.25 -0.93 6.43
N ASN A 20 -15.96 -1.35 5.38
CA ASN A 20 -16.41 -2.74 5.20
C ASN A 20 -15.72 -3.39 3.99
N PRO A 21 -14.85 -4.41 4.18
CA PRO A 21 -14.14 -5.09 3.10
C PRO A 21 -15.00 -6.16 2.39
N SER A 22 -16.14 -5.73 1.84
CA SER A 22 -17.02 -6.55 0.99
C SER A 22 -17.28 -5.87 -0.34
N VAL A 23 -17.30 -6.62 -1.45
CA VAL A 23 -17.52 -6.03 -2.80
C VAL A 23 -18.89 -5.36 -2.95
N LEU A 24 -19.87 -5.72 -2.12
CA LEU A 24 -21.19 -5.08 -2.10
C LEU A 24 -21.16 -3.75 -1.35
N GLU A 25 -20.31 -3.62 -0.34
CA GLU A 25 -20.36 -2.52 0.63
C GLU A 25 -19.12 -1.62 0.64
N ALA A 26 -18.01 -2.02 0.01
CA ALA A 26 -16.73 -1.32 0.13
C ALA A 26 -16.83 0.13 -0.36
N PHE A 27 -17.38 0.35 -1.56
CA PHE A 27 -17.58 1.69 -2.08
C PHE A 27 -18.56 2.50 -1.21
N ASN A 28 -19.68 1.89 -0.80
CA ASN A 28 -20.68 2.54 0.04
C ASN A 28 -20.12 2.92 1.41
N SER A 29 -19.29 2.07 2.03
CA SER A 29 -18.64 2.36 3.30
C SER A 29 -17.62 3.50 3.19
N VAL A 30 -16.97 3.65 2.04
CA VAL A 30 -16.12 4.82 1.76
C VAL A 30 -16.95 6.09 1.58
N GLU A 31 -18.13 6.03 0.95
CA GLU A 31 -19.05 7.17 0.89
C GLU A 31 -19.67 7.51 2.26
N HIS A 32 -19.96 6.50 3.09
CA HIS A 32 -20.37 6.68 4.48
C HIS A 32 -19.30 7.43 5.28
N ILE A 33 -18.03 7.04 5.15
CA ILE A 33 -16.90 7.78 5.74
C ILE A 33 -16.90 9.25 5.29
N MET A 34 -17.15 9.50 4.01
CA MET A 34 -17.14 10.87 3.48
C MET A 34 -18.27 11.75 4.00
N ARG A 35 -19.44 11.17 4.21
CA ARG A 35 -20.70 11.91 4.37
C ARG A 35 -21.21 11.93 5.80
N ASP A 36 -20.99 10.84 6.53
CA ASP A 36 -21.70 10.58 7.78
C ASP A 36 -20.74 10.52 8.99
N VAL A 37 -19.46 10.22 8.78
CA VAL A 37 -18.46 10.24 9.84
C VAL A 37 -17.97 11.67 10.08
N ASN A 38 -17.98 12.12 11.33
CA ASN A 38 -17.48 13.44 11.72
C ASN A 38 -16.03 13.64 11.26
N ASN A 39 -15.80 14.64 10.40
CA ASN A 39 -14.51 14.89 9.75
C ASN A 39 -13.96 13.73 8.91
N GLY A 40 -14.78 12.73 8.56
CA GLY A 40 -14.32 11.56 7.80
C GLY A 40 -13.80 11.93 6.40
N TRP A 41 -14.39 12.95 5.76
CA TRP A 41 -13.87 13.52 4.51
C TRP A 41 -12.42 14.00 4.63
N LEU A 42 -12.08 14.66 5.75
CA LEU A 42 -10.73 15.17 6.01
C LEU A 42 -9.77 14.01 6.21
N ILE A 43 -10.16 12.99 6.99
CA ILE A 43 -9.32 11.82 7.25
C ILE A 43 -9.08 11.03 5.94
N ARG A 44 -10.11 10.79 5.12
CA ARG A 44 -9.95 10.12 3.82
C ARG A 44 -9.01 10.89 2.90
N TYR A 45 -9.22 12.19 2.74
CA TYR A 45 -8.35 12.98 1.88
C TYR A 45 -6.94 13.11 2.43
N LEU A 46 -6.78 13.19 3.75
CA LEU A 46 -5.45 13.18 4.36
C LEU A 46 -4.74 11.87 4.05
N HIS A 47 -5.41 10.72 4.18
CA HIS A 47 -4.85 9.41 3.85
C HIS A 47 -4.45 9.30 2.36
N SER A 48 -5.36 9.65 1.45
CA SER A 48 -5.12 9.54 0.01
C SER A 48 -4.04 10.51 -0.48
N ASN A 49 -4.09 11.78 -0.09
CA ASN A 49 -3.11 12.77 -0.54
C ASN A 49 -1.74 12.57 0.13
N THR A 50 -1.71 12.09 1.38
CA THR A 50 -0.44 11.71 2.02
C THR A 50 0.21 10.55 1.27
N ALA A 51 -0.54 9.65 0.62
CA ALA A 51 0.05 8.54 -0.12
C ALA A 51 0.83 9.06 -1.33
N SER A 52 0.25 10.01 -2.08
CA SER A 52 0.95 10.71 -3.17
C SER A 52 2.16 11.49 -2.68
N ALA A 53 2.03 12.23 -1.57
CA ALA A 53 3.15 12.95 -0.97
C ALA A 53 4.27 12.00 -0.50
N PHE A 54 3.92 10.82 0.02
CA PHE A 54 4.87 9.81 0.46
C PHE A 54 5.75 9.34 -0.71
N PHE A 55 5.15 9.04 -1.87
CA PHE A 55 5.92 8.68 -3.07
C PHE A 55 6.73 9.85 -3.63
N PHE A 56 6.15 11.05 -3.68
CA PHE A 56 6.91 12.23 -4.12
C PHE A 56 8.19 12.43 -3.28
N ILE A 57 8.05 12.39 -1.96
CA ILE A 57 9.19 12.57 -1.04
C ILE A 57 10.15 11.39 -1.12
N VAL A 58 9.69 10.14 -1.31
CA VAL A 58 10.61 8.99 -1.42
C VAL A 58 11.41 9.04 -2.71
N TYR A 59 10.84 9.51 -3.82
CA TYR A 59 11.59 9.71 -5.05
C TYR A 59 12.65 10.79 -4.91
N LEU A 60 12.35 11.91 -4.23
CA LEU A 60 13.37 12.91 -3.89
C LEU A 60 14.46 12.34 -2.98
N HIS A 61 14.09 11.52 -2.00
CA HIS A 61 15.04 10.87 -1.10
C HIS A 61 15.98 9.90 -1.84
N VAL A 62 15.44 9.07 -2.73
CA VAL A 62 16.22 8.17 -3.61
C VAL A 62 17.10 8.99 -4.55
N GLY A 63 16.56 10.03 -5.20
CA GLY A 63 17.31 10.90 -6.11
C GLY A 63 18.50 11.59 -5.43
N ARG A 64 18.30 12.10 -4.21
CA ARG A 64 19.39 12.61 -3.35
C ARG A 64 20.42 11.53 -3.07
N GLY A 65 19.98 10.31 -2.74
CA GLY A 65 20.86 9.17 -2.48
C GLY A 65 21.74 8.82 -3.68
N LEU A 66 21.18 8.83 -4.88
CA LEU A 66 21.91 8.61 -6.14
C LEU A 66 22.93 9.74 -6.38
N TYR A 67 22.48 11.00 -6.29
CA TYR A 67 23.33 12.17 -6.56
C TYR A 67 24.57 12.23 -5.68
N TYR A 68 24.43 11.99 -4.37
CA TYR A 68 25.54 12.02 -3.42
C TYR A 68 26.26 10.68 -3.22
N GLY A 69 25.95 9.66 -4.03
CA GLY A 69 26.57 8.34 -3.88
C GLY A 69 26.32 7.69 -2.51
N SER A 70 25.16 7.94 -1.90
CA SER A 70 24.80 7.45 -0.55
C SER A 70 24.65 5.93 -0.49
N TYR A 71 24.57 5.27 -1.65
CA TYR A 71 24.51 3.82 -1.80
C TYR A 71 25.88 3.12 -1.76
N LYS A 72 26.98 3.88 -1.81
CA LYS A 72 28.34 3.32 -1.78
C LYS A 72 28.71 2.84 -0.38
N ALA A 73 29.71 1.96 -0.30
CA ALA A 73 30.30 1.55 0.97
C ALA A 73 30.69 2.76 1.83
N PRO A 74 30.46 2.72 3.16
CA PRO A 74 29.97 1.60 3.97
C PRO A 74 28.43 1.50 4.07
N ARG A 75 27.65 2.31 3.34
CA ARG A 75 26.19 2.43 3.47
C ARG A 75 25.37 1.49 2.56
N THR A 76 25.97 0.41 2.10
CA THR A 76 25.29 -0.55 1.21
C THR A 76 24.08 -1.19 1.88
N LEU A 77 24.19 -1.55 3.17
CA LEU A 77 23.08 -2.13 3.93
C LEU A 77 21.88 -1.17 4.05
N VAL A 78 22.14 0.12 4.32
CA VAL A 78 21.12 1.18 4.35
C VAL A 78 20.38 1.22 3.02
N TRP A 79 21.11 1.24 1.91
CA TRP A 79 20.53 1.29 0.57
C TRP A 79 19.69 0.06 0.24
N THR A 80 20.15 -1.14 0.60
CA THR A 80 19.41 -2.39 0.40
C THR A 80 18.10 -2.38 1.19
N ILE A 81 18.13 -2.00 2.48
CA ILE A 81 16.90 -1.88 3.29
C ILE A 81 15.97 -0.81 2.69
N GLY A 82 16.52 0.33 2.24
CA GLY A 82 15.74 1.39 1.59
C GLY A 82 15.05 0.92 0.31
N THR A 83 15.71 0.05 -0.47
CA THR A 83 15.12 -0.55 -1.67
C THR A 83 13.97 -1.50 -1.33
N ILE A 84 14.14 -2.33 -0.29
CA ILE A 84 13.08 -3.22 0.20
C ILE A 84 11.87 -2.41 0.68
N ILE A 85 12.12 -1.32 1.43
CA ILE A 85 11.07 -0.38 1.87
C ILE A 85 10.31 0.17 0.66
N LEU A 86 11.00 0.61 -0.40
CA LEU A 86 10.34 1.16 -1.59
C LEU A 86 9.41 0.12 -2.25
N VAL A 87 9.84 -1.13 -2.40
CA VAL A 87 9.00 -2.21 -2.95
C VAL A 87 7.78 -2.46 -2.07
N LEU A 88 7.97 -2.52 -0.75
CA LEU A 88 6.88 -2.75 0.19
C LEU A 88 5.90 -1.56 0.24
N MET A 89 6.38 -0.33 0.08
CA MET A 89 5.55 0.87 -0.06
C MET A 89 4.67 0.78 -1.30
N MET A 90 5.21 0.38 -2.45
CA MET A 90 4.44 0.19 -3.69
C MET A 90 3.35 -0.86 -3.50
N ALA A 91 3.69 -2.02 -2.92
CA ALA A 91 2.72 -3.07 -2.62
C ALA A 91 1.61 -2.57 -1.67
N THR A 92 1.98 -1.89 -0.59
CA THR A 92 1.03 -1.37 0.40
C THR A 92 0.07 -0.36 -0.23
N ALA A 93 0.58 0.58 -1.03
CA ALA A 93 -0.23 1.60 -1.69
C ALA A 93 -1.16 1.00 -2.75
N PHE A 94 -0.69 0.02 -3.53
CA PHE A 94 -1.53 -0.72 -4.46
C PHE A 94 -2.69 -1.40 -3.73
N LEU A 95 -2.43 -2.15 -2.65
CA LEU A 95 -3.48 -2.82 -1.89
C LEU A 95 -4.51 -1.81 -1.36
N GLY A 96 -4.06 -0.66 -0.83
CA GLY A 96 -4.92 0.41 -0.35
C GLY A 96 -5.78 1.04 -1.47
N TYR A 97 -5.22 1.19 -2.67
CA TYR A 97 -5.92 1.72 -3.84
C TYR A 97 -7.05 0.79 -4.33
N VAL A 98 -6.97 -0.51 -4.03
CA VAL A 98 -8.03 -1.46 -4.37
C VAL A 98 -9.25 -1.34 -3.43
N LEU A 99 -9.05 -0.89 -2.18
CA LEU A 99 -10.07 -0.92 -1.13
C LEU A 99 -11.34 -0.09 -1.40
N PRO A 100 -11.28 1.09 -2.05
CA PRO A 100 -12.50 1.80 -2.43
C PRO A 100 -13.39 1.05 -3.43
N TYR A 101 -12.84 0.05 -4.12
CA TYR A 101 -13.55 -0.82 -5.06
C TYR A 101 -14.30 -0.06 -6.17
N GLY A 102 -13.75 1.07 -6.62
CA GLY A 102 -14.21 1.76 -7.83
C GLY A 102 -13.73 1.08 -9.12
N GLN A 103 -14.12 1.60 -10.28
CA GLN A 103 -13.73 1.02 -11.58
C GLN A 103 -12.21 0.88 -11.74
N MET A 104 -11.46 1.92 -11.43
CA MET A 104 -10.00 1.88 -11.51
C MET A 104 -9.37 0.94 -10.46
N SER A 105 -10.02 0.76 -9.31
CA SER A 105 -9.58 -0.19 -8.27
C SER A 105 -9.71 -1.63 -8.78
N LEU A 106 -10.88 -1.99 -9.35
CA LEU A 106 -11.14 -3.32 -9.88
C LEU A 106 -10.18 -3.67 -11.03
N TRP A 107 -10.12 -2.81 -12.06
CA TRP A 107 -9.28 -3.07 -13.22
C TRP A 107 -7.79 -3.00 -12.88
N GLY A 108 -7.40 -2.10 -11.97
CA GLY A 108 -6.04 -2.04 -11.44
C GLY A 108 -5.66 -3.34 -10.72
N ALA A 109 -6.54 -3.88 -9.87
CA ALA A 109 -6.33 -5.17 -9.22
C ALA A 109 -6.15 -6.30 -10.24
N THR A 110 -7.03 -6.38 -11.23
CA THR A 110 -6.98 -7.40 -12.29
C THR A 110 -5.67 -7.32 -13.07
N VAL A 111 -5.26 -6.14 -13.53
CA VAL A 111 -4.03 -6.01 -14.34
C VAL A 111 -2.78 -6.33 -13.53
N ILE A 112 -2.64 -5.75 -12.33
CA ILE A 112 -1.42 -5.89 -11.52
C ILE A 112 -1.23 -7.32 -11.04
N THR A 113 -2.29 -7.99 -10.59
CA THR A 113 -2.19 -9.39 -10.17
C THR A 113 -1.92 -10.34 -11.34
N ASN A 114 -2.49 -10.07 -12.53
CA ASN A 114 -2.21 -10.85 -13.74
C ASN A 114 -0.76 -10.75 -14.22
N LEU A 115 0.05 -9.79 -13.76
CA LEU A 115 1.49 -9.80 -14.05
C LEU A 115 2.16 -11.10 -13.58
N MET A 116 1.62 -11.73 -12.53
CA MET A 116 2.13 -13.01 -12.01
C MET A 116 1.86 -14.18 -12.96
N SER A 117 0.88 -14.08 -13.86
CA SER A 117 0.57 -15.13 -14.83
C SER A 117 1.70 -15.33 -15.86
N ALA A 118 2.59 -14.35 -15.98
CA ALA A 118 3.76 -14.44 -16.86
C ALA A 118 4.86 -15.36 -16.32
N ILE A 119 4.77 -15.80 -15.05
CA ILE A 119 5.72 -16.75 -14.47
C ILE A 119 5.49 -18.13 -15.10
N PRO A 120 6.52 -18.75 -15.72
CA PRO A 120 6.37 -20.07 -16.31
C PRO A 120 5.95 -21.13 -15.29
N TRP A 121 5.11 -22.07 -15.74
CA TRP A 121 4.62 -23.23 -15.01
C TRP A 121 3.65 -22.94 -13.85
N VAL A 122 3.94 -21.96 -12.99
CA VAL A 122 3.19 -21.71 -11.74
C VAL A 122 2.41 -20.38 -11.74
N GLY A 123 2.52 -19.58 -12.80
CA GLY A 123 1.95 -18.23 -12.82
C GLY A 123 0.43 -18.18 -12.64
N GLN A 124 -0.31 -19.10 -13.28
CA GLN A 124 -1.76 -19.17 -13.13
C GLN A 124 -2.17 -19.57 -11.70
N ASP A 125 -1.50 -20.57 -11.11
CA ASP A 125 -1.74 -20.99 -9.73
C ASP A 125 -1.51 -19.84 -8.74
N ILE A 126 -0.50 -19.00 -8.98
CA ILE A 126 -0.24 -17.81 -8.16
C ILE A 126 -1.37 -16.79 -8.31
N VAL A 127 -1.86 -16.53 -9.52
CA VAL A 127 -2.97 -15.59 -9.75
C VAL A 127 -4.24 -16.06 -9.06
N GLU A 128 -4.64 -17.31 -9.25
CA GLU A 128 -5.82 -17.89 -8.59
C GLU A 128 -5.66 -17.92 -7.07
N PHE A 129 -4.45 -18.22 -6.58
CA PHE A 129 -4.13 -18.12 -5.15
C PHE A 129 -4.30 -16.69 -4.65
N LEU A 130 -3.82 -15.67 -5.38
CA LEU A 130 -3.95 -14.26 -5.01
C LEU A 130 -5.41 -13.79 -5.05
N TRP A 131 -6.21 -14.24 -6.00
CA TRP A 131 -7.63 -13.87 -6.08
C TRP A 131 -8.49 -14.61 -5.06
N GLY A 132 -8.19 -15.88 -4.79
CA GLY A 132 -9.06 -16.75 -4.02
C GLY A 132 -10.26 -17.24 -4.83
N GLY A 133 -10.07 -17.43 -6.13
CA GLY A 133 -11.09 -17.80 -7.10
C GLY A 133 -10.66 -17.46 -8.52
N PHE A 134 -11.61 -17.51 -9.46
CA PHE A 134 -11.35 -17.35 -10.90
C PHE A 134 -11.21 -15.89 -11.37
N SER A 135 -11.48 -14.92 -10.51
CA SER A 135 -11.37 -13.48 -10.82
C SER A 135 -11.28 -12.66 -9.53
N VAL A 136 -10.93 -11.39 -9.66
CA VAL A 136 -10.98 -10.42 -8.56
C VAL A 136 -12.42 -10.34 -8.02
N ASN A 137 -12.59 -10.72 -6.76
CA ASN A 137 -13.90 -10.83 -6.12
C ASN A 137 -13.84 -10.48 -4.61
N ASN A 138 -14.87 -10.86 -3.85
CA ASN A 138 -14.95 -10.63 -2.40
C ASN A 138 -13.80 -11.24 -1.60
N ALA A 139 -13.36 -12.45 -1.96
CA ALA A 139 -12.22 -13.07 -1.31
C ALA A 139 -10.94 -12.25 -1.54
N THR A 140 -10.76 -11.69 -2.75
CA THR A 140 -9.63 -10.83 -3.12
C THR A 140 -9.63 -9.52 -2.34
N LEU A 141 -10.78 -8.86 -2.23
CA LEU A 141 -10.89 -7.59 -1.52
C LEU A 141 -10.62 -7.76 -0.02
N ASN A 142 -11.18 -8.81 0.59
CA ASN A 142 -11.04 -9.08 2.01
C ASN A 142 -9.58 -9.33 2.43
N ARG A 143 -8.86 -10.16 1.68
CA ARG A 143 -7.42 -10.40 1.91
C ARG A 143 -6.57 -9.15 1.63
N PHE A 144 -6.91 -8.35 0.62
CA PHE A 144 -6.17 -7.12 0.32
C PHE A 144 -6.33 -6.09 1.43
N PHE A 145 -7.52 -5.99 2.04
CA PHE A 145 -7.72 -5.21 3.26
C PHE A 145 -6.82 -5.71 4.39
N ALA A 146 -6.83 -7.01 4.69
CA ALA A 146 -6.01 -7.59 5.75
C ALA A 146 -4.50 -7.33 5.53
N LEU A 147 -4.01 -7.54 4.31
CA LEU A 147 -2.62 -7.27 3.95
C LEU A 147 -2.30 -5.77 4.01
N HIS A 148 -3.15 -4.91 3.46
CA HIS A 148 -2.97 -3.46 3.53
C HIS A 148 -2.92 -2.94 4.97
N PHE A 149 -3.65 -3.57 5.89
CA PHE A 149 -3.60 -3.22 7.30
C PHE A 149 -2.29 -3.64 7.98
N VAL A 150 -1.76 -4.82 7.67
CA VAL A 150 -0.55 -5.37 8.32
C VAL A 150 0.74 -4.73 7.79
N LEU A 151 0.86 -4.51 6.48
CA LEU A 151 2.10 -4.07 5.86
C LEU A 151 2.67 -2.72 6.35
N PRO A 152 1.87 -1.70 6.72
CA PRO A 152 2.36 -0.47 7.35
C PRO A 152 3.17 -0.71 8.64
N PHE A 153 2.83 -1.74 9.42
CA PHE A 153 3.60 -2.09 10.62
C PHE A 153 4.93 -2.77 10.28
N VAL A 154 4.95 -3.57 9.22
CA VAL A 154 6.20 -4.12 8.64
C VAL A 154 7.09 -2.97 8.10
N LEU A 155 6.50 -1.98 7.44
CA LEU A 155 7.20 -0.76 7.01
C LEU A 155 7.78 0.02 8.20
N ALA A 156 7.07 0.12 9.33
CA ALA A 156 7.58 0.76 10.54
C ALA A 156 8.79 0.01 11.11
N ALA A 157 8.74 -1.33 11.16
CA ALA A 157 9.88 -2.15 11.58
C ALA A 157 11.09 -2.01 10.64
N LEU A 158 10.85 -2.02 9.32
CA LEU A 158 11.89 -1.79 8.32
C LEU A 158 12.48 -0.38 8.42
N ALA A 159 11.65 0.64 8.66
CA ALA A 159 12.12 2.01 8.87
C ALA A 159 13.04 2.11 10.10
N LEU A 160 12.72 1.41 11.19
CA LEU A 160 13.61 1.33 12.35
C LEU A 160 14.94 0.65 11.99
N MET A 161 14.91 -0.48 11.29
CA MET A 161 16.14 -1.16 10.83
C MET A 161 16.96 -0.28 9.88
N HIS A 162 16.30 0.50 9.02
CA HIS A 162 16.95 1.46 8.13
C HIS A 162 17.66 2.58 8.89
N LEU A 163 17.06 3.06 9.99
CA LEU A 163 17.68 4.04 10.88
C LEU A 163 18.85 3.45 11.67
N ILE A 164 18.75 2.18 12.10
CA ILE A 164 19.86 1.48 12.80
C ILE A 164 21.07 1.28 11.87
N ALA A 165 20.84 1.03 10.59
CA ALA A 165 21.91 0.81 9.62
C ALA A 165 22.61 2.10 9.16
N LEU A 166 21.99 3.27 9.38
CA LEU A 166 22.42 4.59 8.88
C LEU A 166 23.75 5.05 9.49
#